data_AF-A0A662E2J2-F1
#
_entry.id   AF-A0A662E2J2-F1
#
_cell.length_a   1.000
_cell.length_b   1.000
_cell.length_c   1.000
_cell.angle_alpha   90.00
_cell.angle_beta   90.00
_cell.angle_gamma   90.00
#
_symmetry.space_group_name_H-M   'P 1'
#
loop_
_entity.id
_entity.type
_entity.pdbx_description
1 polymer ?
#
loop_
_entity_poly.entity_id
_entity_poly.type
_entity_poly.pdbx_seq_one_letter_code
_entity_poly.pdbx_strand_id
1 'polypeptide(L)'
;MTDSKPNWRLSRRGFLAGTIATALAACADGDTDSGPASTAVPNTDGTTASTATTAVPTTSVVETTVPPAVLTDPFTLGVASGDPLPDSVILWTRLHPEDPLPDDDIEVEWEVATDDTFEEIVASGTAPAVAA
;
A
#
# COMPACT_ATOMS: atom_id res chain seq x y z
N MET A 1 18.31 41.26 18.84
CA MET A 1 17.61 40.26 19.66
C MET A 1 16.39 39.84 18.86
N THR A 2 16.36 38.56 18.47
CA THR A 2 15.32 37.84 17.70
C THR A 2 14.97 38.35 16.30
N ASP A 3 15.78 37.90 15.34
CA ASP A 3 15.32 37.42 14.04
C ASP A 3 14.62 36.05 14.20
N SER A 4 13.84 35.65 13.19
CA SER A 4 13.31 34.30 12.89
C SER A 4 11.92 33.91 13.41
N LYS A 5 10.95 33.96 12.49
CA LYS A 5 10.14 32.78 12.14
C LYS A 5 9.78 32.84 10.64
N PRO A 6 10.29 31.93 9.80
CA PRO A 6 9.82 31.79 8.43
C PRO A 6 8.33 31.39 8.42
N ASN A 7 7.56 32.01 7.56
CA ASN A 7 6.16 31.73 7.30
C ASN A 7 6.05 30.67 6.19
N TRP A 8 5.98 29.40 6.57
CA TRP A 8 5.75 28.28 5.64
C TRP A 8 4.30 28.25 5.13
N ARG A 9 3.91 29.27 4.37
CA ARG A 9 2.79 29.17 3.43
C ARG A 9 3.29 28.36 2.24
N LEU A 10 3.23 27.03 2.36
CA LEU A 10 3.68 26.11 1.34
C LEU A 10 2.82 26.25 0.07
N SER A 11 3.51 26.78 -0.92
CA SER A 11 3.13 27.06 -2.29
C SER A 11 2.59 25.80 -2.96
N ARG A 12 1.51 25.95 -3.74
CA ARG A 12 0.88 24.96 -4.66
C ARG A 12 1.83 24.48 -5.79
N ARG A 13 3.13 24.58 -5.59
CA ARG A 13 4.22 24.35 -6.56
C ARG A 13 5.32 23.45 -6.01
N GLY A 14 5.11 22.79 -4.87
CA GLY A 14 6.07 21.84 -4.29
C GLY A 14 6.06 20.45 -4.90
N PHE A 15 5.59 20.28 -6.14
CA PHE A 15 5.47 18.96 -6.77
C PHE A 15 6.69 18.55 -7.63
N LEU A 16 7.74 19.39 -7.77
CA LEU A 16 8.91 19.03 -8.58
C LEU A 16 10.26 19.35 -7.90
N ALA A 17 10.64 18.53 -6.93
CA ALA A 17 12.04 18.30 -6.56
C ALA A 17 12.12 16.86 -6.01
N GLY A 18 12.60 15.86 -6.75
CA GLY A 18 13.93 15.80 -7.32
C GLY A 18 14.88 15.14 -6.32
N THR A 19 14.67 13.87 -5.99
CA THR A 19 15.69 13.03 -5.32
C THR A 19 16.09 11.88 -6.22
N ILE A 20 17.20 12.08 -6.93
CA ILE A 20 18.00 11.01 -7.52
C ILE A 20 18.66 10.27 -6.35
N ALA A 21 18.15 9.10 -5.98
CA ALA A 21 18.91 8.17 -5.15
C ALA A 21 19.68 7.22 -6.08
N THR A 22 20.99 7.41 -6.13
CA THR A 22 21.92 6.51 -6.81
C THR A 22 22.19 5.33 -5.87
N ALA A 23 21.72 4.12 -6.21
CA ALA A 23 22.19 2.89 -5.56
C ALA A 23 23.22 2.21 -6.45
N LEU A 24 24.46 2.16 -5.95
CA LEU A 24 25.61 1.52 -6.60
C LEU A 24 25.42 0.00 -6.63
N ALA A 25 25.71 -0.61 -7.77
CA ALA A 25 25.82 -2.06 -7.95
C ALA A 25 26.97 -2.65 -7.10
N ALA A 26 26.71 -3.79 -6.46
CA ALA A 26 27.75 -4.70 -5.96
C ALA A 26 27.51 -6.07 -6.60
N CYS A 27 28.34 -6.40 -7.59
CA CYS A 27 28.51 -7.75 -8.11
C CYS A 27 29.29 -8.58 -7.08
N ALA A 28 28.74 -9.72 -6.68
CA ALA A 28 29.50 -10.78 -6.03
C ALA A 28 29.54 -11.97 -6.99
N ASP A 29 30.65 -12.07 -7.72
CA ASP A 29 31.05 -13.29 -8.43
C ASP A 29 31.55 -14.31 -7.38
N GLY A 30 30.96 -15.51 -7.40
CA GLY A 30 31.33 -16.61 -6.53
C GLY A 30 31.23 -17.93 -7.30
N ASP A 31 32.22 -18.15 -8.18
CA ASP A 31 32.51 -19.44 -8.78
C ASP A 31 33.17 -20.37 -7.74
N THR A 32 32.53 -21.49 -7.44
CA THR A 32 33.22 -22.70 -6.95
C THR A 32 32.55 -23.92 -7.54
N ASP A 33 33.10 -24.39 -8.65
CA ASP A 33 32.92 -25.74 -9.20
C ASP A 33 33.73 -26.75 -8.36
N SER A 34 33.09 -27.89 -8.01
CA SER A 34 33.70 -29.21 -7.81
C SER A 34 32.61 -30.23 -7.43
N GLY A 35 32.18 -31.07 -8.37
CA GLY A 35 31.54 -32.37 -8.08
C GLY A 35 32.58 -33.42 -7.61
N PRO A 36 32.28 -34.73 -7.57
CA PRO A 36 31.01 -35.41 -7.86
C PRO A 36 30.54 -36.47 -6.82
N ALA A 37 29.29 -36.91 -7.00
CA ALA A 37 28.72 -38.23 -6.68
C ALA A 37 28.87 -38.83 -5.25
N SER A 38 27.72 -39.07 -4.61
CA SER A 38 27.56 -40.32 -3.83
C SER A 38 26.10 -40.78 -3.76
N THR A 39 25.97 -42.09 -3.97
CA THR A 39 24.79 -42.92 -4.16
C THR A 39 24.22 -43.41 -2.82
N ALA A 40 22.93 -43.79 -2.83
CA ALA A 40 22.24 -44.72 -1.90
C ALA A 40 21.78 -44.11 -0.55
N VAL A 41 20.68 -44.47 0.11
CA VAL A 41 19.52 -45.39 -0.04
C VAL A 41 18.47 -44.95 1.03
N PRO A 42 17.19 -45.36 0.93
CA PRO A 42 16.10 -44.85 1.78
C PRO A 42 16.09 -45.52 3.15
N ASN A 43 15.71 -44.79 4.21
CA ASN A 43 15.46 -45.40 5.52
C ASN A 43 14.35 -44.68 6.31
N THR A 44 13.27 -45.46 6.45
CA THR A 44 12.54 -45.79 7.69
C THR A 44 11.51 -44.79 8.24
N ASP A 45 10.27 -45.24 8.10
CA ASP A 45 9.07 -44.96 8.88
C ASP A 45 9.31 -44.40 10.29
N GLY A 46 8.76 -43.21 10.51
CA GLY A 46 8.57 -42.61 11.82
C GLY A 46 7.11 -42.24 12.00
N THR A 47 6.25 -43.22 12.26
CA THR A 47 4.89 -42.99 12.76
C THR A 47 4.98 -42.42 14.17
N THR A 48 4.89 -41.10 14.29
CA THR A 48 4.58 -40.42 15.56
C THR A 48 3.16 -39.90 15.49
N ALA A 49 2.27 -40.56 16.24
CA ALA A 49 0.89 -40.14 16.42
C ALA A 49 0.86 -38.77 17.12
N SER A 50 0.43 -37.74 16.38
CA SER A 50 0.24 -36.41 16.92
C SER A 50 -1.14 -36.34 17.58
N THR A 51 -1.14 -36.21 18.91
CA THR A 51 -2.35 -35.96 19.71
C THR A 51 -2.90 -34.58 19.37
N ALA A 52 -4.04 -34.52 18.69
CA ALA A 52 -4.77 -33.29 18.46
C ALA A 52 -5.45 -32.84 19.77
N THR A 53 -4.92 -31.79 20.40
CA THR A 53 -5.62 -31.05 21.45
C THR A 53 -6.65 -30.14 20.78
N THR A 54 -7.93 -30.44 20.97
CA THR A 54 -9.03 -29.57 20.54
C THR A 54 -9.03 -28.28 21.36
N ALA A 55 -8.44 -27.22 20.82
CA ALA A 55 -8.60 -25.87 21.35
C ALA A 55 -9.95 -25.33 20.89
N VAL A 56 -10.79 -24.93 21.85
CA VAL A 56 -12.03 -24.20 21.58
C VAL A 56 -11.69 -22.79 21.08
N PRO A 57 -12.12 -22.37 19.87
CA PRO A 57 -11.90 -21.00 19.44
C PRO A 57 -12.79 -20.07 20.27
N THR A 58 -12.16 -19.23 21.09
CA THR A 58 -12.84 -18.06 21.69
C THR A 58 -13.18 -17.13 20.54
N THR A 59 -14.48 -17.06 20.21
CA THR A 59 -14.99 -16.15 19.18
C THR A 59 -14.96 -14.74 19.77
N SER A 60 -13.92 -13.98 19.45
CA SER A 60 -13.89 -12.54 19.68
C SER A 60 -14.80 -11.89 18.63
N VAL A 61 -15.92 -11.35 19.07
CA VAL A 61 -16.77 -10.50 18.23
C VAL A 61 -16.04 -9.17 18.08
N VAL A 62 -15.50 -8.92 16.89
CA VAL A 62 -15.03 -7.58 16.49
C VAL A 62 -16.27 -6.77 16.18
N GLU A 63 -16.59 -5.81 17.04
CA GLU A 63 -17.61 -4.81 16.77
C GLU A 63 -17.09 -3.95 15.61
N THR A 64 -17.58 -4.23 14.41
CA THR A 64 -17.37 -3.37 13.25
C THR A 64 -18.24 -2.13 13.47
N THR A 65 -17.62 -1.03 13.87
CA THR A 65 -18.23 0.29 13.90
C THR A 65 -18.67 0.61 12.47
N VAL A 66 -19.96 0.42 12.19
CA VAL A 66 -20.55 0.79 10.91
C VAL A 66 -20.50 2.31 10.83
N PRO A 67 -19.74 2.92 9.90
CA PRO A 67 -19.73 4.36 9.74
C PRO A 67 -21.16 4.84 9.43
N PRO A 68 -21.55 6.06 9.89
CA PRO A 68 -22.90 6.57 9.69
C PRO A 68 -23.29 6.53 8.21
N ALA A 69 -24.54 6.14 8.00
CA ALA A 69 -25.09 5.72 6.72
C ALA A 69 -25.18 6.84 5.68
N VAL A 70 -24.88 6.43 4.44
CA VAL A 70 -25.10 7.11 3.15
C VAL A 70 -24.46 8.49 3.04
N LEU A 71 -23.13 8.49 2.89
CA LEU A 71 -22.45 9.61 2.28
C LEU A 71 -22.97 9.71 0.83
N THR A 72 -23.63 10.82 0.50
CA THR A 72 -23.72 11.28 -0.88
C THR A 72 -22.34 11.16 -1.53
N ASP A 73 -22.30 10.78 -2.82
CA ASP A 73 -21.05 10.56 -3.56
C ASP A 73 -20.02 11.66 -3.24
N PRO A 74 -18.92 11.35 -2.52
CA PRO A 74 -17.95 12.35 -2.10
C PRO A 74 -17.08 12.81 -3.28
N PHE A 75 -17.17 12.16 -4.44
CA PHE A 75 -16.38 12.46 -5.63
C PHE A 75 -17.15 13.30 -6.66
N THR A 76 -17.95 14.26 -6.19
CA THR A 76 -18.72 15.17 -7.07
C THR A 76 -17.86 15.99 -8.05
N LEU A 77 -16.58 16.17 -7.75
CA LEU A 77 -15.59 16.84 -8.61
C LEU A 77 -14.88 15.88 -9.59
N GLY A 78 -15.22 14.60 -9.53
CA GLY A 78 -14.65 13.53 -10.34
C GLY A 78 -13.26 13.09 -9.91
N VAL A 79 -12.67 12.25 -10.75
CA VAL A 79 -11.32 11.70 -10.62
C VAL A 79 -10.54 12.04 -11.89
N ALA A 80 -9.24 12.27 -11.76
CA ALA A 80 -8.36 12.55 -12.88
C ALA A 80 -7.04 11.77 -12.77
N SER A 81 -6.36 11.61 -13.90
CA SER A 81 -4.99 11.09 -13.98
C SER A 81 -4.08 12.07 -14.73
N GLY A 82 -2.77 11.98 -14.51
CA GLY A 82 -1.80 12.87 -15.18
C GLY A 82 -0.34 12.51 -14.93
N ASP A 83 0.55 13.27 -15.59
CA ASP A 83 2.01 13.11 -15.52
C ASP A 83 2.51 11.66 -15.69
N PRO A 84 2.21 11.00 -16.83
CA PRO A 84 2.60 9.62 -17.05
C PRO A 84 4.13 9.50 -17.25
N LEU A 85 4.70 8.54 -16.54
CA LEU A 85 6.03 7.97 -16.77
C LEU A 85 5.87 6.58 -17.44
N PRO A 86 6.96 5.92 -17.88
CA PRO A 86 6.85 4.61 -18.54
C PRO A 86 6.15 3.52 -17.70
N ASP A 87 6.18 3.64 -16.38
CA ASP A 87 5.72 2.65 -15.41
C ASP A 87 4.79 3.23 -14.32
N SER A 88 4.46 4.52 -14.38
CA SER A 88 3.69 5.19 -13.33
C SER A 88 2.86 6.36 -13.86
N VAL A 89 1.84 6.73 -13.09
CA VAL A 89 0.94 7.85 -13.37
C VAL A 89 0.48 8.43 -12.04
N ILE A 90 0.13 9.71 -12.02
CA ILE A 90 -0.51 10.34 -10.87
C ILE A 90 -2.01 10.13 -10.96
N LEU A 91 -2.63 9.73 -9.84
CA LEU A 91 -4.08 9.78 -9.64
C LEU A 91 -4.40 10.98 -8.74
N TRP A 92 -5.45 11.73 -9.10
CA TRP A 92 -5.92 12.87 -8.33
C TRP A 92 -7.43 12.83 -8.13
N THR A 93 -7.85 13.11 -6.90
CA THR A 93 -9.25 13.35 -6.54
C THR A 93 -9.32 14.38 -5.42
N ARG A 94 -10.52 14.91 -5.19
CA ARG A 94 -10.82 15.79 -4.06
C ARG A 94 -12.20 15.45 -3.51
N LEU A 95 -12.26 15.17 -2.21
CA LEU A 95 -13.52 14.93 -1.52
C LEU A 95 -14.33 16.24 -1.42
N HIS A 96 -15.56 16.19 -1.90
CA HIS A 96 -16.53 17.28 -1.83
C HIS A 96 -17.97 16.72 -1.70
N PRO A 97 -18.30 16.11 -0.55
CA PRO A 97 -19.67 15.68 -0.26
C PRO A 97 -20.59 16.87 0.03
N GLU A 98 -21.90 16.63 -0.07
CA GLU A 98 -22.93 17.62 0.31
C GLU A 98 -22.97 17.87 1.82
N ASP A 99 -22.70 16.82 2.60
CA ASP A 99 -22.55 16.89 4.05
C ASP A 99 -21.14 17.35 4.44
N PRO A 100 -20.98 18.00 5.61
CA PRO A 100 -19.66 18.41 6.09
C PRO A 100 -18.75 17.20 6.33
N LEU A 101 -17.50 17.33 5.87
CA LEU A 101 -16.43 16.38 6.21
C LEU A 101 -15.94 16.62 7.66
N PRO A 102 -15.40 15.58 8.32
CA PRO A 102 -14.59 15.74 9.52
C PRO A 102 -13.44 16.74 9.32
N ASP A 103 -12.99 17.36 10.41
CA ASP A 103 -11.81 18.24 10.43
C ASP A 103 -10.47 17.46 10.42
N ASP A 104 -10.52 16.13 10.33
CA ASP A 104 -9.37 15.22 10.27
C ASP A 104 -9.12 14.71 8.85
N ASP A 105 -7.89 14.24 8.58
CA ASP A 105 -7.54 13.59 7.32
C ASP A 105 -8.36 12.31 7.13
N ILE A 106 -8.78 12.06 5.88
CA ILE A 106 -9.61 10.91 5.52
C ILE A 106 -8.80 9.97 4.63
N GLU A 107 -8.59 8.75 5.07
CA GLU A 107 -7.93 7.71 4.28
C GLU A 107 -8.81 7.30 3.09
N VAL A 108 -8.26 7.41 1.87
CA VAL A 108 -8.92 7.05 0.61
C VAL A 108 -8.19 5.86 0.00
N GLU A 109 -8.92 4.76 -0.18
CA GLU A 109 -8.43 3.59 -0.91
C GLU A 109 -8.43 3.86 -2.42
N TRP A 110 -7.41 3.36 -3.12
CA TRP A 110 -7.28 3.46 -4.56
C TRP A 110 -6.81 2.14 -5.15
N GLU A 111 -7.24 1.90 -6.39
CA GLU A 111 -6.88 0.72 -7.17
C GLU A 111 -6.61 1.11 -8.63
N VAL A 112 -5.74 0.34 -9.28
CA VAL A 112 -5.46 0.41 -10.72
C VAL A 112 -5.60 -1.01 -11.27
N ALA A 113 -6.43 -1.17 -12.28
CA ALA A 113 -6.69 -2.44 -12.94
C ALA A 113 -6.31 -2.39 -14.43
N THR A 114 -6.13 -3.56 -15.05
CA THR A 114 -5.90 -3.66 -16.50
C THR A 114 -7.19 -3.73 -17.31
N ASP A 115 -8.30 -3.99 -16.63
CA ASP A 115 -9.65 -4.13 -17.15
C ASP A 115 -10.62 -3.17 -16.45
N ASP A 116 -11.80 -2.95 -17.05
CA ASP A 116 -12.82 -2.04 -16.52
C ASP A 116 -13.76 -2.69 -15.50
N THR A 117 -13.70 -4.01 -15.34
CA THR A 117 -14.44 -4.74 -14.31
C THR A 117 -13.68 -4.85 -12.99
N PHE A 118 -12.42 -4.39 -12.95
CA PHE A 118 -11.51 -4.46 -11.81
C PHE A 118 -11.24 -5.91 -11.37
N GLU A 119 -11.17 -6.85 -12.31
CA GLU A 119 -10.85 -8.26 -12.05
C GLU A 119 -9.33 -8.49 -11.86
N GLU A 120 -8.49 -7.76 -12.60
CA GLU A 120 -7.02 -7.85 -12.52
C GLU A 120 -6.42 -6.53 -12.01
N ILE A 121 -6.37 -6.40 -10.68
CA ILE A 121 -5.72 -5.27 -9.98
C ILE A 121 -4.19 -5.39 -10.09
N VAL A 122 -3.56 -4.36 -10.64
CA VAL A 122 -2.08 -4.28 -10.79
C VAL A 122 -1.41 -3.39 -9.74
N ALA A 123 -2.16 -2.50 -9.09
CA ALA A 123 -1.69 -1.73 -7.94
C ALA A 123 -2.87 -1.28 -7.09
N SER A 124 -2.68 -1.22 -5.77
CA SER A 124 -3.65 -0.65 -4.84
C SER A 124 -2.95 -0.06 -3.62
N GLY A 125 -3.69 0.74 -2.86
CA GLY A 125 -3.20 1.29 -1.61
C GLY A 125 -4.16 2.30 -1.00
N THR A 126 -3.65 3.06 -0.03
CA THR A 126 -4.42 4.10 0.66
C THR A 126 -3.63 5.41 0.65
N ALA A 127 -4.32 6.54 0.51
CA ALA A 127 -3.73 7.86 0.59
C ALA A 127 -4.64 8.83 1.36
N PRO A 128 -4.09 9.73 2.17
CA PRO A 128 -4.90 10.69 2.92
C PRO A 128 -5.45 11.79 2.00
N ALA A 129 -6.76 12.00 2.05
CA ALA A 129 -7.38 13.26 1.69
C ALA A 129 -7.20 14.24 2.85
N VAL A 130 -6.23 15.14 2.69
CA VAL A 130 -5.81 16.05 3.76
C VAL A 130 -6.87 17.12 4.02
N ALA A 131 -7.20 17.34 5.29
CA ALA A 131 -8.11 18.40 5.74
C ALA A 131 -7.55 19.80 5.38
N ALA A 132 -8.45 20.74 5.06
CA ALA A 132 -8.09 22.04 4.46
C ALA A 132 -7.72 23.14 5.46
#